data_AF-A0A0A6P2G8-F1
#
_entry.id   AF-A0A0A6P2G8-F1
#
_cell.length_a   1.000
_cell.length_b   1.000
_cell.length_c   1.000
_cell.angle_alpha   90.00
_cell.angle_beta   90.00
_cell.angle_gamma   90.00
#
_symmetry.space_group_name_H-M   'P 1'
#
loop_
_entity.id
_entity.type
_entity.pdbx_description
1 polymer ?
#
loop_
_entity_poly.entity_id
_entity_poly.type
_entity_poly.pdbx_seq_one_letter_code
_entity_poly.pdbx_strand_id
1 'polypeptide(L)'
;MLKYKLAFISLLIVLIASCASIGGTKSPGETRLTSMISPSIENIPLSEDEAEKKLAAIFQSWESLDETVTIEPNKKGFTVNGQQFLDPDGKILKYAVNHSTGYVTYLLDTGLGEYVIKSSRVPLVEEPITIATGRISGKGILSIQTNNEKQLQGLDVILLSKGFLIVGRNSVYRYLPGKGFSNFGTPGEGFHIASYQNGDVSSTNYILLEKTKTWSDNSNDPLDNIQSLWDITIDLAATFGLTTKEDYMLVNLKTGKVHPFDISIFGKDDHTYSNCQRQNDHVRKCHNMHSFESLYTLNGLHPNYSHYFWRIKWFNTPSGVIAIAQENESHDITLANLITGQKVVAFNSFTGFNAGFNTVQDTSGKITLTVAQKAYLPASIPFLGPQMLNAEVSKEKIDDVAEYIALHSKMKNME
;
A
#
# COMPACT_ATOMS: atom_id res chain seq x y z
N MET A 1 51.17 -33.13 4.16
CA MET A 1 51.14 -33.07 2.68
C MET A 1 50.14 -31.97 2.30
N LEU A 2 50.56 -30.72 2.12
CA LEU A 2 50.96 -30.07 0.84
C LEU A 2 49.79 -30.02 -0.16
N LYS A 3 49.28 -28.90 -0.72
CA LYS A 3 49.53 -27.44 -0.67
C LYS A 3 48.39 -26.73 -1.48
N TYR A 4 48.31 -25.39 -1.32
CA TYR A 4 47.81 -24.34 -2.26
C TYR A 4 46.33 -23.89 -2.17
N LYS A 5 45.98 -22.58 -2.16
CA LYS A 5 46.73 -21.31 -2.01
C LYS A 5 45.70 -20.19 -1.76
N LEU A 6 45.94 -19.32 -0.78
CA LEU A 6 45.25 -18.03 -0.55
C LEU A 6 45.72 -16.97 -1.56
N ALA A 7 44.85 -16.00 -1.87
CA ALA A 7 45.24 -14.64 -2.23
C ALA A 7 44.21 -13.63 -1.71
N PHE A 8 44.55 -12.97 -0.60
CA PHE A 8 43.95 -11.74 -0.07
C PHE A 8 44.94 -10.62 -0.38
N ILE A 9 44.49 -9.49 -0.93
CA ILE A 9 45.30 -8.26 -1.02
C ILE A 9 44.53 -7.14 -0.33
N SER A 10 45.06 -6.72 0.82
CA SER A 10 44.80 -5.43 1.45
C SER A 10 46.02 -4.55 1.19
N LEU A 11 45.82 -3.27 0.86
CA LEU A 11 46.91 -2.29 0.93
C LEU A 11 46.39 -0.96 1.51
N LEU A 12 46.95 -0.65 2.68
CA LEU A 12 46.88 0.60 3.43
C LEU A 12 48.19 1.35 3.13
N ILE A 13 48.16 2.64 2.74
CA ILE A 13 49.34 3.52 2.76
C ILE A 13 48.99 4.88 3.38
N VAL A 14 49.99 5.34 4.14
CA VAL A 14 50.07 6.33 5.22
C VAL A 14 50.30 7.77 4.75
N LEU A 15 49.88 8.74 5.58
CA LEU A 15 50.19 10.18 5.55
C LEU A 15 51.70 10.51 5.61
N ILE A 16 52.14 11.55 4.88
CA ILE A 16 53.16 12.51 5.36
C ILE A 16 52.78 13.94 4.94
N ALA A 17 52.80 14.87 5.90
CA ALA A 17 52.69 16.30 5.73
C ALA A 17 54.07 16.97 5.67
N SER A 18 54.20 18.10 4.96
CA SER A 18 55.07 19.22 5.37
C SER A 18 54.71 20.50 4.65
N CYS A 19 54.69 21.57 5.45
CA CYS A 19 54.44 22.96 5.10
C CYS A 19 55.76 23.72 5.25
N ALA A 20 56.16 24.54 4.28
CA ALA A 20 57.14 25.61 4.43
C ALA A 20 57.03 26.63 3.27
N SER A 21 57.39 27.88 3.55
CA SER A 21 56.89 29.10 2.93
C SER A 21 57.95 29.90 2.12
N ILE A 22 57.45 30.80 1.25
CA ILE A 22 57.98 32.14 0.84
C ILE A 22 59.21 32.24 -0.10
N GLY A 23 58.98 32.91 -1.26
CA GLY A 23 59.83 34.01 -1.77
C GLY A 23 60.47 33.88 -3.17
N GLY A 24 60.18 34.83 -4.09
CA GLY A 24 61.19 35.34 -5.05
C GLY A 24 60.98 35.18 -6.58
N THR A 25 60.29 36.16 -7.19
CA THR A 25 60.45 36.81 -8.52
C THR A 25 61.21 36.21 -9.74
N LYS A 26 60.52 36.35 -10.90
CA LYS A 26 60.95 36.65 -12.32
C LYS A 26 61.33 35.52 -13.31
N SER A 27 60.52 35.48 -14.39
CA SER A 27 60.53 34.79 -15.72
C SER A 27 61.82 35.02 -16.56
N PRO A 28 62.11 34.35 -17.73
CA PRO A 28 61.20 33.56 -18.60
C PRO A 28 61.77 32.30 -19.31
N GLY A 29 60.88 31.48 -19.89
CA GLY A 29 61.19 30.58 -21.02
C GLY A 29 60.70 29.14 -20.88
N GLU A 30 59.82 28.74 -21.81
CA GLU A 30 59.56 27.37 -22.33
C GLU A 30 59.41 26.22 -21.29
N THR A 31 58.25 25.59 -21.16
CA THR A 31 57.74 24.62 -22.13
C THR A 31 56.28 24.29 -21.76
N ARG A 32 55.41 24.25 -22.76
CA ARG A 32 53.98 23.98 -22.66
C ARG A 32 53.74 22.51 -22.29
N LEU A 33 53.60 22.20 -21.01
CA LEU A 33 52.98 20.95 -20.53
C LEU A 33 51.47 21.17 -20.49
N THR A 34 50.78 20.75 -21.54
CA THR A 34 49.34 20.51 -21.49
C THR A 34 49.07 19.44 -20.45
N SER A 35 48.73 19.90 -19.24
CA SER A 35 48.05 19.09 -18.24
C SER A 35 46.80 18.50 -18.88
N MET A 36 46.84 17.20 -19.16
CA MET A 36 45.64 16.42 -19.41
C MET A 36 44.83 16.40 -18.11
N ILE A 37 43.99 17.42 -17.94
CA ILE A 37 42.87 17.33 -17.02
C ILE A 37 42.00 16.23 -17.59
N SER A 38 42.02 15.07 -16.93
CA SER A 38 41.02 14.04 -17.14
C SER A 38 39.67 14.72 -16.92
N PRO A 39 38.77 14.76 -17.92
CA PRO A 39 37.46 15.34 -17.69
C PRO A 39 36.81 14.52 -16.58
N SER A 40 36.46 15.20 -15.49
CA SER A 40 35.45 14.70 -14.56
C SER A 40 34.30 14.19 -15.40
N ILE A 41 33.95 12.91 -15.26
CA ILE A 41 32.76 12.34 -15.89
C ILE A 41 31.59 13.15 -15.35
N GLU A 42 31.20 14.13 -16.13
CA GLU A 42 29.96 14.88 -15.96
C GLU A 42 28.88 13.81 -15.99
N ASN A 43 28.11 13.67 -14.89
CA ASN A 43 26.91 12.85 -14.88
C ASN A 43 25.94 13.50 -15.87
N ILE A 44 26.08 13.18 -17.15
CA ILE A 44 25.13 13.59 -18.18
C ILE A 44 23.79 12.98 -17.75
N PRO A 45 22.76 13.80 -17.48
CA PRO A 45 21.45 13.27 -17.15
C PRO A 45 21.01 12.36 -18.30
N LEU A 46 20.64 11.13 -17.96
CA LEU A 46 20.14 10.17 -18.93
C LEU A 46 18.92 10.76 -19.64
N SER A 47 18.78 10.49 -20.93
CA SER A 47 17.51 10.81 -21.59
C SER A 47 16.35 10.08 -20.89
N GLU A 48 15.14 10.65 -20.92
CA GLU A 48 13.93 10.05 -20.31
C GLU A 48 13.77 8.58 -20.72
N ASP A 49 13.99 8.28 -22.00
CA ASP A 49 13.91 6.92 -22.57
C ASP A 49 14.99 5.97 -22.04
N GLU A 50 16.22 6.46 -21.79
CA GLU A 50 17.30 5.63 -21.25
C GLU A 50 17.12 5.34 -19.76
N ALA A 51 16.63 6.30 -18.98
CA ALA A 51 16.29 6.11 -17.58
C ALA A 51 15.17 5.06 -17.41
N GLU A 52 14.11 5.16 -18.22
CA GLU A 52 13.02 4.19 -18.21
C GLU A 52 13.48 2.81 -18.70
N LYS A 53 14.33 2.70 -19.73
CA LYS A 53 14.90 1.42 -20.16
C LYS A 53 15.73 0.74 -19.07
N LYS A 54 16.52 1.50 -18.31
CA LYS A 54 17.29 0.96 -17.17
C LYS A 54 16.37 0.45 -16.07
N LEU A 55 15.35 1.22 -15.70
CA LEU A 55 14.34 0.75 -14.75
C LEU A 55 13.64 -0.52 -15.22
N ALA A 56 13.23 -0.56 -16.50
CA ALA A 56 12.61 -1.75 -17.08
C ALA A 56 13.51 -2.98 -16.95
N ALA A 57 14.81 -2.84 -17.24
CA ALA A 57 15.78 -3.92 -17.15
C ALA A 57 15.92 -4.45 -15.71
N ILE A 58 15.98 -3.56 -14.71
CA ILE A 58 16.09 -3.98 -13.31
C ILE A 58 14.82 -4.71 -12.84
N PHE A 59 13.64 -4.19 -13.19
CA PHE A 59 12.39 -4.86 -12.83
C PHE A 59 12.18 -6.19 -13.58
N GLN A 60 12.86 -6.39 -14.71
CA GLN A 60 12.87 -7.65 -15.46
C GLN A 60 13.89 -8.65 -14.92
N SER A 61 14.99 -8.20 -14.31
CA SER A 61 16.00 -9.09 -13.72
C SER A 61 15.53 -9.73 -12.41
N TRP A 62 14.46 -9.21 -11.81
CA TRP A 62 13.86 -9.83 -10.63
C TRP A 62 13.15 -11.14 -11.00
N GLU A 63 13.77 -12.27 -10.65
CA GLU A 63 13.32 -13.65 -10.96
C GLU A 63 12.00 -14.05 -10.28
N SER A 64 11.55 -15.30 -10.27
CA SER A 64 10.42 -15.75 -9.43
C SER A 64 10.87 -16.05 -8.00
N LEU A 65 9.97 -16.04 -7.01
CA LEU A 65 10.34 -16.42 -5.65
C LEU A 65 10.41 -17.94 -5.57
N ASP A 66 11.48 -18.47 -5.00
CA ASP A 66 11.63 -19.91 -4.74
C ASP A 66 10.81 -20.36 -3.52
N GLU A 67 10.65 -19.47 -2.55
CA GLU A 67 9.95 -19.74 -1.29
C GLU A 67 8.89 -18.69 -0.99
N THR A 68 7.88 -19.09 -0.22
CA THR A 68 6.81 -18.18 0.22
C THR A 68 7.34 -17.16 1.22
N VAL A 69 6.98 -15.90 1.00
CA VAL A 69 7.40 -14.78 1.85
C VAL A 69 6.20 -14.24 2.58
N THR A 70 6.32 -14.08 3.90
CA THR A 70 5.28 -13.48 4.73
C THR A 70 5.58 -12.00 4.89
N ILE A 71 4.70 -11.15 4.38
CA ILE A 71 4.81 -9.69 4.51
C ILE A 71 3.62 -9.18 5.31
N GLU A 72 3.86 -8.60 6.49
CA GLU A 72 2.78 -8.20 7.39
C GLU A 72 2.83 -6.69 7.70
N PRO A 73 1.68 -6.00 7.66
CA PRO A 73 1.56 -4.61 8.11
C PRO A 73 1.94 -4.46 9.58
N ASN A 74 2.66 -3.39 9.89
CA ASN A 74 2.80 -2.90 11.26
C ASN A 74 2.81 -1.36 11.32
N LYS A 75 2.78 -0.79 12.53
CA LYS A 75 2.78 0.67 12.75
C LYS A 75 4.02 1.40 12.19
N LYS A 76 5.12 0.67 11.97
CA LYS A 76 6.41 1.21 11.48
C LYS A 76 6.64 0.89 9.99
N GLY A 77 5.62 0.42 9.27
CA GLY A 77 5.73 -0.04 7.88
C GLY A 77 5.28 -1.50 7.79
N PHE A 78 6.23 -2.41 7.58
CA PHE A 78 5.95 -3.84 7.43
C PHE A 78 7.09 -4.70 7.96
N THR A 79 6.78 -5.98 8.23
CA THR A 79 7.77 -7.03 8.47
C THR A 79 7.88 -7.95 7.26
N VAL A 80 9.04 -8.58 7.10
CA VAL A 80 9.31 -9.65 6.16
C VAL A 80 9.75 -10.86 6.97
N ASN A 81 9.00 -11.97 6.88
CA ASN A 81 9.23 -13.19 7.65
C ASN A 81 9.40 -12.91 9.16
N GLY A 82 8.55 -12.03 9.70
CA GLY A 82 8.56 -11.62 11.11
C GLY A 82 9.65 -10.60 11.50
N GLN A 83 10.58 -10.26 10.61
CA GLN A 83 11.62 -9.26 10.87
C GLN A 83 11.20 -7.88 10.33
N GLN A 84 11.42 -6.83 11.12
CA GLN A 84 11.10 -5.46 10.71
C GLN A 84 11.92 -5.06 9.48
N PHE A 85 11.25 -4.64 8.41
CA PHE A 85 11.94 -3.99 7.29
C PHE A 85 12.27 -2.55 7.68
N LEU A 86 13.52 -2.15 7.51
CA LEU A 86 14.03 -0.82 7.80
C LEU A 86 14.76 -0.29 6.57
N ASP A 87 14.56 0.99 6.28
CA ASP A 87 15.33 1.71 5.27
C ASP A 87 16.18 2.78 5.98
N PRO A 88 17.49 2.86 5.72
CA PRO A 88 18.35 3.83 6.38
C PRO A 88 17.99 5.30 6.04
N ASP A 89 17.31 5.54 4.92
CA ASP A 89 17.03 6.91 4.46
C ASP A 89 15.83 7.56 5.16
N GLY A 90 14.99 6.77 5.85
CA GLY A 90 13.84 7.36 6.53
C GLY A 90 12.81 6.38 7.07
N LYS A 91 11.68 6.94 7.52
CA LYS A 91 10.57 6.17 8.09
C LYS A 91 9.59 5.77 6.99
N ILE A 92 9.22 4.49 6.94
CA ILE A 92 8.17 4.00 6.04
C ILE A 92 6.79 4.49 6.52
N LEU A 93 6.05 5.14 5.63
CA LEU A 93 4.71 5.66 5.88
C LEU A 93 3.60 4.84 5.23
N LYS A 94 3.80 4.47 3.95
CA LYS A 94 2.88 3.65 3.16
C LYS A 94 3.69 2.59 2.43
N TYR A 95 3.06 1.48 2.09
CA TYR A 95 3.64 0.47 1.22
C TYR A 95 2.55 -0.31 0.48
N ALA A 96 2.92 -0.96 -0.62
CA ALA A 96 2.06 -1.85 -1.38
C ALA A 96 2.88 -3.06 -1.81
N VAL A 97 2.27 -4.25 -1.75
CA VAL A 97 2.96 -5.54 -1.91
C VAL A 97 2.24 -6.44 -2.88
N ASN A 98 3.02 -7.28 -3.56
CA ASN A 98 2.54 -8.49 -4.19
C ASN A 98 3.12 -9.69 -3.43
N HIS A 99 2.25 -10.43 -2.74
CA HIS A 99 2.67 -11.51 -1.84
C HIS A 99 3.30 -12.71 -2.56
N SER A 100 2.86 -13.04 -3.78
CA SER A 100 3.40 -14.19 -4.52
C SER A 100 4.76 -13.94 -5.17
N THR A 101 5.10 -12.66 -5.44
CA THR A 101 6.35 -12.27 -6.10
C THR A 101 7.34 -11.55 -5.18
N GLY A 102 6.89 -11.13 -4.00
CA GLY A 102 7.69 -10.35 -3.06
C GLY A 102 7.93 -8.90 -3.50
N TYR A 103 7.30 -8.42 -4.58
CA TYR A 103 7.46 -7.02 -4.97
C TYR A 103 6.85 -6.10 -3.93
N VAL A 104 7.61 -5.09 -3.54
CA VAL A 104 7.19 -4.06 -2.61
C VAL A 104 7.56 -2.69 -3.16
N THR A 105 6.61 -1.76 -3.10
CA THR A 105 6.90 -0.33 -3.26
C THR A 105 6.47 0.38 -1.99
N TYR A 106 7.29 1.29 -1.50
CA TYR A 106 7.06 1.97 -0.23
C TYR A 106 7.43 3.46 -0.29
N LEU A 107 6.72 4.25 0.51
CA LEU A 107 6.90 5.67 0.68
C LEU A 107 7.65 5.93 1.98
N LEU A 108 8.78 6.63 1.88
CA LEU A 108 9.61 7.08 2.98
C LEU A 108 9.35 8.56 3.27
N ASP A 109 9.31 8.90 4.56
CA ASP A 109 9.52 10.25 5.06
C ASP A 109 11.00 10.41 5.42
N THR A 110 11.69 11.29 4.69
CA THR A 110 13.11 11.60 4.88
C THR A 110 13.32 12.85 5.74
N GLY A 111 12.24 13.48 6.22
CA GLY A 111 12.25 14.73 6.98
C GLY A 111 12.05 15.98 6.11
N LEU A 112 11.79 17.12 6.77
CA LEU A 112 11.60 18.44 6.15
C LEU A 112 10.50 18.51 5.07
N GLY A 113 9.51 17.61 5.13
CA GLY A 113 8.42 17.55 4.14
C GLY A 113 8.82 16.91 2.81
N GLU A 114 9.95 16.21 2.79
CA GLU A 114 10.44 15.44 1.66
C GLU A 114 10.10 13.97 1.81
N TYR A 115 9.76 13.36 0.67
CA TYR A 115 9.36 11.96 0.58
C TYR A 115 10.12 11.27 -0.53
N VAL A 116 10.37 9.98 -0.37
CA VAL A 116 11.00 9.14 -1.39
C VAL A 116 10.14 7.91 -1.60
N ILE A 117 9.86 7.58 -2.87
CA ILE A 117 9.19 6.33 -3.24
C ILE A 117 10.26 5.38 -3.76
N LYS A 118 10.41 4.26 -3.07
CA LYS A 118 11.33 3.19 -3.46
C LYS A 118 10.58 1.92 -3.81
N SER A 119 11.16 1.13 -4.70
CA SER A 119 10.72 -0.22 -5.02
C SER A 119 11.82 -1.23 -4.73
N SER A 120 11.42 -2.41 -4.28
CA SER A 120 12.32 -3.51 -4.00
C SER A 120 11.56 -4.84 -4.20
N ARG A 121 12.27 -5.92 -3.94
CA ARG A 121 11.73 -7.26 -3.88
C ARG A 121 12.22 -7.92 -2.59
N VAL A 122 11.30 -8.48 -1.82
CA VAL A 122 11.59 -9.12 -0.53
C VAL A 122 11.46 -10.66 -0.60
N PRO A 123 12.29 -11.41 0.17
CA PRO A 123 13.42 -10.94 0.99
C PRO A 123 14.48 -10.26 0.10
N LEU A 124 15.15 -9.22 0.64
CA LEU A 124 16.04 -8.40 -0.19
C LEU A 124 17.12 -9.27 -0.81
N VAL A 125 17.19 -9.21 -2.14
CA VAL A 125 18.32 -9.73 -2.91
C VAL A 125 19.28 -8.58 -3.25
N GLU A 126 18.76 -7.36 -3.38
CA GLU A 126 19.48 -6.15 -3.82
C GLU A 126 19.00 -4.91 -3.06
N GLU A 127 19.75 -3.80 -3.16
CA GLU A 127 19.35 -2.51 -2.59
C GLU A 127 18.04 -1.99 -3.22
N PRO A 128 17.13 -1.40 -2.42
CA PRO A 128 15.94 -0.76 -2.94
C PRO A 128 16.24 0.40 -3.89
N ILE A 129 15.43 0.53 -4.94
CA ILE A 129 15.64 1.52 -6.01
C ILE A 129 14.67 2.67 -5.82
N THR A 130 15.19 3.89 -5.84
CA THR A 130 14.37 5.11 -5.88
C THR A 130 13.71 5.25 -7.25
N ILE A 131 12.39 5.30 -7.26
CA ILE A 131 11.59 5.48 -8.48
C ILE A 131 10.96 6.88 -8.57
N ALA A 132 10.79 7.56 -7.43
CA ALA A 132 10.34 8.95 -7.39
C ALA A 132 10.70 9.63 -6.08
N THR A 133 10.71 10.96 -6.11
CA THR A 133 10.82 11.84 -4.94
C THR A 133 9.58 12.72 -4.86
N GLY A 134 9.24 13.17 -3.67
CA GLY A 134 8.03 13.92 -3.38
C GLY A 134 8.28 15.08 -2.42
N ARG A 135 7.51 16.16 -2.60
CA ARG A 135 7.46 17.28 -1.64
C ARG A 135 6.02 17.71 -1.43
N ILE A 136 5.64 17.93 -0.17
CA ILE A 136 4.35 18.55 0.15
C ILE A 136 4.54 20.06 0.16
N SER A 137 3.73 20.76 -0.64
CA SER A 137 3.65 22.23 -0.59
C SER A 137 2.75 22.69 0.56
N GLY A 138 2.87 23.96 0.98
CA GLY A 138 2.08 24.54 2.08
C GLY A 138 0.54 24.51 1.92
N LYS A 139 0.02 24.07 0.78
CA LYS A 139 -1.42 23.84 0.54
C LYS A 139 -1.84 22.36 0.65
N GLY A 140 -0.93 21.48 1.09
CA GLY A 140 -1.16 20.04 1.14
C GLY A 140 -1.09 19.34 -0.22
N ILE A 141 -0.67 20.06 -1.29
CA ILE A 141 -0.50 19.46 -2.62
C ILE A 141 0.85 18.74 -2.66
N LEU A 142 0.80 17.47 -3.04
CA LEU A 142 1.96 16.61 -3.22
C LEU A 142 2.49 16.76 -4.64
N SER A 143 3.73 17.21 -4.75
CA SER A 143 4.49 17.24 -6.00
C SER A 143 5.39 16.03 -6.04
N ILE A 144 5.22 15.16 -7.05
CA ILE A 144 6.05 13.97 -7.28
C ILE A 144 6.91 14.20 -8.52
N GLN A 145 8.20 13.92 -8.42
CA GLN A 145 9.13 13.87 -9.53
C GLN A 145 9.69 12.46 -9.66
N THR A 146 9.48 11.83 -10.80
CA THR A 146 10.06 10.51 -11.11
C THR A 146 11.54 10.64 -11.47
N ASN A 147 12.27 9.53 -11.43
CA ASN A 147 13.71 9.52 -11.71
C ASN A 147 14.09 9.91 -13.16
N ASN A 148 13.13 9.91 -14.09
CA ASN A 148 13.25 10.48 -15.42
C ASN A 148 12.87 11.97 -15.48
N GLU A 149 12.89 12.66 -14.34
CA GLU A 149 12.63 14.09 -14.15
C GLU A 149 11.20 14.56 -14.42
N LYS A 150 10.29 13.69 -14.85
CA LYS A 150 8.89 14.04 -15.05
C LYS A 150 8.18 14.34 -13.74
N GLN A 151 7.51 15.50 -13.69
CA GLN A 151 6.85 16.00 -12.49
C GLN A 151 5.34 16.02 -12.65
N LEU A 152 4.62 15.57 -11.62
CA LEU A 152 3.17 15.66 -11.52
C LEU A 152 2.75 16.11 -10.12
N GLN A 153 1.55 16.69 -10.04
CA GLN A 153 0.96 17.13 -8.78
C GLN A 153 -0.33 16.36 -8.51
N GLY A 154 -0.56 16.04 -7.25
CA GLY A 154 -1.77 15.36 -6.79
C GLY A 154 -2.16 15.73 -5.36
N LEU A 155 -3.29 15.19 -4.96
CA LEU A 155 -3.83 15.27 -3.61
C LEU A 155 -3.42 14.06 -2.77
N ASP A 156 -3.24 12.89 -3.40
CA ASP A 156 -2.75 11.69 -2.74
C ASP A 156 -1.87 10.86 -3.67
N VAL A 157 -1.06 9.99 -3.07
CA VAL A 157 -0.32 8.93 -3.75
C VAL A 157 -0.75 7.58 -3.20
N ILE A 158 -1.18 6.72 -4.12
CA ILE A 158 -1.56 5.33 -3.85
C ILE A 158 -0.45 4.44 -4.39
N LEU A 159 0.23 3.71 -3.52
CA LEU A 159 1.31 2.81 -3.93
C LEU A 159 0.73 1.54 -4.57
N LEU A 160 1.45 1.00 -5.54
CA LEU A 160 1.17 -0.30 -6.15
C LEU A 160 2.37 -1.21 -5.91
N SER A 161 2.25 -2.53 -6.06
CA SER A 161 3.44 -3.40 -5.87
C SER A 161 4.59 -3.05 -6.81
N LYS A 162 4.28 -2.52 -7.99
CA LYS A 162 5.22 -1.97 -8.97
C LYS A 162 4.79 -0.56 -9.39
N GLY A 163 5.25 0.47 -8.68
CA GLY A 163 4.96 1.87 -9.01
C GLY A 163 3.87 2.49 -8.13
N PHE A 164 3.18 3.51 -8.65
CA PHE A 164 2.22 4.29 -7.86
C PHE A 164 1.17 4.99 -8.74
N LEU A 165 0.09 5.45 -8.11
CA LEU A 165 -0.89 6.37 -8.67
C LEU A 165 -0.73 7.74 -8.02
N ILE A 166 -0.92 8.80 -8.81
CA ILE A 166 -1.13 10.16 -8.34
C ILE A 166 -2.61 10.47 -8.53
N VAL A 167 -3.32 10.71 -7.43
CA VAL A 167 -4.74 11.05 -7.44
C VAL A 167 -4.86 12.57 -7.48
N GLY A 168 -5.31 13.11 -8.60
CA GLY A 168 -5.66 14.51 -8.77
C GLY A 168 -7.13 14.78 -8.42
N ARG A 169 -7.60 16.02 -8.67
CA ARG A 169 -9.02 16.37 -8.50
C ARG A 169 -9.92 15.66 -9.52
N ASN A 170 -9.49 15.64 -10.78
CA ASN A 170 -10.29 15.16 -11.92
C ASN A 170 -9.53 14.12 -12.78
N SER A 171 -8.34 13.68 -12.34
CA SER A 171 -7.52 12.71 -13.07
C SER A 171 -6.77 11.79 -12.13
N VAL A 172 -6.44 10.60 -12.61
CA VAL A 172 -5.59 9.63 -11.91
C VAL A 172 -4.46 9.20 -12.83
N TYR A 173 -3.22 9.50 -12.44
CA TYR A 173 -2.04 9.13 -13.22
C TYR A 173 -1.36 7.92 -12.61
N ARG A 174 -1.18 6.85 -13.37
CA ARG A 174 -0.38 5.70 -12.97
C ARG A 174 1.02 5.82 -13.52
N TYR A 175 2.00 5.72 -12.64
CA TYR A 175 3.39 5.50 -13.00
C TYR A 175 3.75 4.02 -12.85
N LEU A 176 4.31 3.44 -13.91
CA LEU A 176 4.95 2.12 -13.87
C LEU A 176 6.40 2.28 -14.33
N PRO A 177 7.40 1.89 -13.51
CA PRO A 177 8.80 1.90 -13.92
C PRO A 177 9.00 1.14 -15.23
N GLY A 178 9.70 1.74 -16.19
CA GLY A 178 9.94 1.21 -17.53
C GLY A 178 8.81 1.43 -18.54
N LYS A 179 7.69 2.02 -18.11
CA LYS A 179 6.55 2.34 -18.99
C LYS A 179 6.10 3.79 -18.88
N GLY A 180 6.63 4.55 -17.93
CA GLY A 180 6.23 5.92 -17.66
C GLY A 180 4.79 6.07 -17.15
N PHE A 181 4.22 7.24 -17.42
CA PHE A 181 2.88 7.61 -16.96
C PHE A 181 1.78 7.20 -17.94
N SER A 182 0.67 6.69 -17.39
CA SER A 182 -0.61 6.48 -18.07
C SER A 182 -1.73 7.17 -17.29
N ASN A 183 -2.77 7.66 -17.96
CA ASN A 183 -3.90 8.34 -17.33
C ASN A 183 -5.14 7.44 -17.32
N PHE A 184 -5.95 7.55 -16.28
CA PHE A 184 -7.25 6.91 -16.12
C PHE A 184 -8.28 7.96 -15.70
N GLY A 185 -9.53 7.75 -16.08
CA GLY A 185 -10.65 8.55 -15.57
C GLY A 185 -10.73 8.48 -14.04
N THR A 186 -11.29 9.51 -13.44
CA THR A 186 -11.60 9.49 -12.01
C THR A 186 -12.81 8.60 -11.72
N PRO A 187 -12.94 8.08 -10.48
CA PRO A 187 -14.22 7.56 -10.02
C PRO A 187 -15.34 8.57 -10.28
N GLY A 188 -16.51 8.08 -10.68
CA GLY A 188 -17.69 8.93 -10.85
C GLY A 188 -18.13 9.61 -9.55
N GLU A 189 -19.06 10.55 -9.66
CA GLU A 189 -19.65 11.23 -8.50
C GLU A 189 -20.13 10.24 -7.42
N GLY A 190 -19.91 10.59 -6.16
CA GLY A 190 -20.28 9.74 -5.02
C GLY A 190 -19.21 8.74 -4.57
N PHE A 191 -18.10 8.59 -5.30
CA PHE A 191 -16.98 7.71 -4.90
C PHE A 191 -15.62 8.41 -5.04
N HIS A 192 -14.65 7.94 -4.25
CA HIS A 192 -13.25 8.31 -4.37
C HIS A 192 -12.36 7.08 -4.20
N ILE A 193 -11.10 7.16 -4.62
CA ILE A 193 -10.14 6.07 -4.40
C ILE A 193 -9.83 6.00 -2.91
N ALA A 194 -9.95 4.81 -2.32
CA ALA A 194 -9.60 4.58 -0.93
C ALA A 194 -8.08 4.81 -0.73
N SER A 195 -7.71 5.55 0.30
CA SER A 195 -6.31 5.98 0.52
C SER A 195 -5.35 4.81 0.80
N TYR A 196 -5.89 3.70 1.31
CA TYR A 196 -5.16 2.46 1.54
C TYR A 196 -5.71 1.35 0.66
N GLN A 197 -4.82 0.56 0.07
CA GLN A 197 -5.16 -0.58 -0.76
C GLN A 197 -4.54 -1.82 -0.10
N ASN A 198 -5.36 -2.79 0.28
CA ASN A 198 -4.88 -4.08 0.77
C ASN A 198 -4.98 -5.13 -0.34
N GLY A 199 -4.44 -4.81 -1.50
CA GLY A 199 -4.39 -5.72 -2.63
C GLY A 199 -3.49 -5.17 -3.70
N ASP A 200 -3.00 -6.06 -4.55
CA ASP A 200 -2.05 -5.66 -5.58
C ASP A 200 -2.76 -5.12 -6.81
N VAL A 201 -2.96 -3.80 -6.86
CA VAL A 201 -3.55 -3.11 -8.01
C VAL A 201 -2.72 -3.35 -9.28
N SER A 202 -1.38 -3.46 -9.20
CA SER A 202 -0.53 -3.62 -10.38
C SER A 202 -0.78 -4.95 -11.11
N SER A 203 -0.93 -6.06 -10.39
CA SER A 203 -1.21 -7.36 -11.02
C SER A 203 -2.70 -7.60 -11.29
N THR A 204 -3.58 -7.13 -10.40
CA THR A 204 -5.02 -7.42 -10.49
C THR A 204 -5.77 -6.43 -11.38
N ASN A 205 -5.24 -5.22 -11.56
CA ASN A 205 -5.94 -4.05 -12.11
C ASN A 205 -7.21 -3.66 -11.34
N TYR A 206 -7.48 -4.23 -10.17
CA TYR A 206 -8.59 -3.83 -9.32
C TYR A 206 -8.12 -2.78 -8.32
N ILE A 207 -8.90 -1.71 -8.19
CA ILE A 207 -8.70 -0.65 -7.20
C ILE A 207 -9.93 -0.57 -6.30
N LEU A 208 -9.71 -0.31 -5.01
CA LEU A 208 -10.77 -0.10 -4.04
C LEU A 208 -11.23 1.36 -4.06
N LEU A 209 -12.53 1.54 -4.24
CA LEU A 209 -13.22 2.81 -4.12
C LEU A 209 -14.05 2.84 -2.84
N GLU A 210 -14.15 4.04 -2.25
CA GLU A 210 -14.93 4.36 -1.06
C GLU A 210 -16.03 5.38 -1.43
N LYS A 211 -17.25 5.13 -0.94
CA LYS A 211 -18.39 6.04 -1.07
C LYS A 211 -18.13 7.33 -0.30
N THR A 212 -18.49 8.48 -0.87
CA THR A 212 -18.30 9.78 -0.21
C THR A 212 -19.35 10.00 0.89
N LYS A 213 -18.91 10.49 2.07
CA LYS A 213 -19.78 10.73 3.25
C LYS A 213 -20.94 11.72 2.99
N THR A 214 -20.86 12.55 1.95
CA THR A 214 -21.90 13.53 1.56
C THR A 214 -23.04 12.93 0.74
N TRP A 215 -22.98 11.64 0.38
CA TRP A 215 -24.13 10.92 -0.14
C TRP A 215 -25.12 10.62 1.01
N SER A 216 -25.66 11.67 1.62
CA SER A 216 -26.73 11.57 2.61
C SER A 216 -28.06 11.47 1.87
N ASP A 217 -28.82 10.43 2.21
CA ASP A 217 -30.25 10.07 2.04
C ASP A 217 -31.32 11.15 1.72
N ASN A 218 -31.00 12.26 1.06
CA ASN A 218 -31.88 13.42 0.86
C ASN A 218 -31.86 14.01 -0.57
N SER A 219 -31.60 13.23 -1.62
CA SER A 219 -31.86 13.67 -2.99
C SER A 219 -33.22 13.13 -3.46
N ASN A 220 -34.23 13.99 -3.44
CA ASN A 220 -35.58 13.71 -3.96
C ASN A 220 -35.67 13.70 -5.49
N ASP A 221 -34.57 13.73 -6.23
CA ASP A 221 -34.58 13.45 -7.67
C ASP A 221 -33.23 12.88 -8.14
N PRO A 222 -33.13 11.57 -8.45
CA PRO A 222 -31.87 10.89 -8.78
C PRO A 222 -31.33 11.17 -10.19
N LEU A 223 -32.05 11.90 -11.04
CA LEU A 223 -31.81 11.91 -12.49
C LEU A 223 -31.15 13.18 -13.05
N ASP A 224 -31.04 14.27 -12.28
CA ASP A 224 -30.62 15.57 -12.82
C ASP A 224 -29.09 15.83 -12.79
N ASN A 225 -28.29 15.01 -12.09
CA ASN A 225 -26.82 15.17 -12.04
C ASN A 225 -26.04 14.10 -12.83
N ILE A 226 -26.72 13.28 -13.63
CA ILE A 226 -26.14 12.16 -14.40
C ILE A 226 -25.53 12.62 -15.75
N GLN A 227 -25.46 13.93 -16.02
CA GLN A 227 -24.83 14.45 -17.24
C GLN A 227 -23.29 14.62 -17.15
N SER A 228 -22.64 14.33 -16.02
CA SER A 228 -21.17 14.41 -15.86
C SER A 228 -20.45 13.05 -15.86
N LEU A 229 -21.20 11.94 -15.93
CA LEU A 229 -20.72 10.56 -15.79
C LEU A 229 -20.43 9.83 -17.13
N TRP A 230 -20.28 10.56 -18.24
CA TRP A 230 -20.26 9.98 -19.59
C TRP A 230 -18.94 9.32 -19.97
N ASP A 231 -18.83 7.99 -19.76
CA ASP A 231 -18.56 7.08 -20.90
C ASP A 231 -18.39 5.59 -20.51
N ILE A 232 -18.55 5.18 -19.24
CA ILE A 232 -18.40 3.75 -18.87
C ILE A 232 -19.53 3.11 -18.04
N THR A 233 -20.45 3.83 -17.38
CA THR A 233 -21.22 3.18 -16.28
C THR A 233 -22.71 3.51 -16.12
N ILE A 234 -23.48 3.80 -17.18
CA ILE A 234 -24.94 3.97 -17.03
C ILE A 234 -25.69 2.63 -16.86
N ASP A 235 -25.10 1.51 -17.28
CA ASP A 235 -25.68 0.19 -17.03
C ASP A 235 -25.26 -0.43 -15.68
N LEU A 236 -24.59 0.30 -14.76
CA LEU A 236 -23.97 -0.34 -13.59
C LEU A 236 -24.67 -0.12 -12.24
N ALA A 237 -25.40 0.97 -12.01
CA ALA A 237 -26.15 1.14 -10.76
C ALA A 237 -27.52 0.44 -10.80
N ALA A 238 -28.22 0.52 -11.94
CA ALA A 238 -29.53 -0.09 -12.13
C ALA A 238 -29.47 -1.61 -12.43
N THR A 239 -28.35 -2.11 -12.98
CA THR A 239 -28.17 -3.54 -13.29
C THR A 239 -27.60 -4.35 -12.11
N PHE A 240 -26.93 -3.70 -11.14
CA PHE A 240 -26.25 -4.40 -10.03
C PHE A 240 -26.90 -4.23 -8.65
N GLY A 241 -28.04 -3.54 -8.55
CA GLY A 241 -28.84 -3.52 -7.32
C GLY A 241 -28.09 -3.04 -6.07
N LEU A 242 -27.12 -2.12 -6.23
CA LEU A 242 -26.38 -1.54 -5.11
C LEU A 242 -27.36 -0.92 -4.12
N THR A 243 -27.32 -1.38 -2.87
CA THR A 243 -28.19 -0.93 -1.80
C THR A 243 -27.50 0.18 -0.98
N THR A 244 -28.17 0.64 0.08
CA THR A 244 -27.57 1.59 1.02
C THR A 244 -26.44 1.01 1.87
N LYS A 245 -26.24 -0.32 1.85
CA LYS A 245 -25.26 -1.00 2.70
C LYS A 245 -23.86 -1.11 2.08
N GLU A 246 -23.76 -1.12 0.75
CA GLU A 246 -22.46 -1.26 0.08
C GLU A 246 -21.75 0.09 -0.04
N ASP A 247 -20.82 0.36 0.89
CA ASP A 247 -20.04 1.59 0.88
C ASP A 247 -18.67 1.47 0.18
N TYR A 248 -18.24 0.25 -0.17
CA TYR A 248 -16.98 0.00 -0.87
C TYR A 248 -17.18 -0.85 -2.13
N MET A 249 -16.34 -0.63 -3.14
CA MET A 249 -16.32 -1.48 -4.33
C MET A 249 -14.93 -1.64 -4.92
N LEU A 250 -14.64 -2.81 -5.47
CA LEU A 250 -13.47 -3.04 -6.33
C LEU A 250 -13.85 -2.77 -7.79
N VAL A 251 -13.07 -1.92 -8.46
CA VAL A 251 -13.25 -1.58 -9.86
C VAL A 251 -12.04 -1.99 -10.67
N ASN A 252 -12.24 -2.71 -11.77
CA ASN A 252 -11.18 -3.04 -12.69
C ASN A 252 -10.83 -1.83 -13.57
N LEU A 253 -9.61 -1.32 -13.46
CA LEU A 253 -9.10 -0.16 -14.19
C LEU A 253 -9.02 -0.37 -15.71
N LYS A 254 -9.08 -1.62 -16.20
CA LYS A 254 -9.07 -1.92 -17.64
C LYS A 254 -10.45 -2.16 -18.20
N THR A 255 -11.28 -2.91 -17.49
CA THR A 255 -12.58 -3.38 -18.01
C THR A 255 -13.77 -2.60 -17.46
N GLY A 256 -13.57 -1.79 -16.43
CA GLY A 256 -14.66 -1.13 -15.71
C GLY A 256 -15.52 -2.08 -14.87
N LYS A 257 -15.18 -3.37 -14.79
CA LYS A 257 -15.95 -4.36 -14.00
C LYS A 257 -15.94 -3.99 -12.52
N VAL A 258 -17.13 -3.98 -11.90
CA VAL A 258 -17.34 -3.57 -10.52
C VAL A 258 -17.76 -4.76 -9.64
N HIS A 259 -17.25 -4.78 -8.40
CA HIS A 259 -17.64 -5.72 -7.36
C HIS A 259 -17.89 -4.96 -6.04
N PRO A 260 -19.15 -4.84 -5.59
CA PRO A 260 -19.47 -4.14 -4.35
C PRO A 260 -19.30 -5.02 -3.11
N PHE A 261 -19.05 -4.37 -1.98
CA PHE A 261 -18.88 -4.98 -0.67
C PHE A 261 -19.61 -4.21 0.42
N ASP A 262 -20.33 -4.94 1.28
CA ASP A 262 -21.00 -4.41 2.48
C ASP A 262 -20.00 -4.25 3.63
N ILE A 263 -19.18 -3.21 3.52
CA ILE A 263 -18.20 -2.79 4.52
C ILE A 263 -18.56 -1.37 4.92
N SER A 264 -18.69 -1.13 6.22
CA SER A 264 -19.07 0.20 6.70
C SER A 264 -17.94 1.22 6.50
N ILE A 265 -18.29 2.43 6.06
CA ILE A 265 -17.39 3.61 6.07
C ILE A 265 -17.11 4.17 7.47
N PHE A 266 -17.81 3.70 8.50
CA PHE A 266 -17.62 4.15 9.89
C PHE A 266 -16.51 3.36 10.59
N GLY A 267 -15.91 3.96 11.63
CA GLY A 267 -14.89 3.33 12.47
C GLY A 267 -13.47 3.30 11.88
N LYS A 268 -13.26 3.83 10.67
CA LYS A 268 -11.91 4.00 10.09
C LYS A 268 -11.12 5.17 10.68
N ASP A 269 -11.83 6.14 11.25
CA ASP A 269 -11.26 7.35 11.81
C ASP A 269 -10.95 7.18 13.30
N ASP A 270 -9.82 7.73 13.74
CA ASP A 270 -9.47 7.90 15.15
C ASP A 270 -9.50 9.40 15.51
N HIS A 271 -9.58 9.71 16.81
CA HIS A 271 -9.82 11.06 17.29
C HIS A 271 -8.80 11.49 18.35
N THR A 272 -8.19 12.66 18.12
CA THR A 272 -7.40 13.34 19.16
C THR A 272 -8.19 14.49 19.74
N TYR A 273 -8.26 14.53 21.07
CA TYR A 273 -8.97 15.56 21.81
C TYR A 273 -7.98 16.50 22.50
N SER A 274 -8.22 17.81 22.41
CA SER A 274 -7.42 18.80 23.12
C SER A 274 -8.31 19.86 23.80
N ASN A 275 -7.71 20.60 24.73
CA ASN A 275 -8.40 21.61 25.54
C ASN A 275 -9.62 21.03 26.28
N CYS A 276 -9.43 19.90 26.97
CA CYS A 276 -10.47 19.21 27.71
C CYS A 276 -10.66 19.79 29.11
N GLN A 277 -11.85 20.34 29.37
CA GLN A 277 -12.27 20.82 30.67
C GLN A 277 -13.15 19.77 31.37
N ARG A 278 -12.91 19.55 32.66
CA ARG A 278 -13.71 18.64 33.47
C ARG A 278 -15.11 19.24 33.64
N GLN A 279 -16.14 18.50 33.21
CA GLN A 279 -17.53 18.89 33.44
C GLN A 279 -18.06 18.27 34.75
N ASN A 280 -17.68 17.02 35.02
CA ASN A 280 -17.93 16.32 36.29
C ASN A 280 -16.90 15.18 36.47
N ASP A 281 -17.10 14.29 37.43
CA ASP A 281 -16.14 13.23 37.80
C ASP A 281 -15.95 12.15 36.72
N HIS A 282 -16.88 12.04 35.78
CA HIS A 282 -16.89 11.00 34.74
C HIS A 282 -16.83 11.57 33.31
N VAL A 283 -17.08 12.86 33.14
CA VAL A 283 -17.20 13.53 31.84
C VAL A 283 -16.22 14.70 31.74
N ARG A 284 -15.37 14.66 30.72
CA ARG A 284 -14.55 15.79 30.29
C ARG A 284 -15.07 16.28 28.94
N LYS A 285 -15.34 17.58 28.83
CA LYS A 285 -15.70 18.24 27.57
C LYS A 285 -14.45 18.77 26.90
N CYS A 286 -14.19 18.37 25.68
CA CYS A 286 -13.05 18.83 24.89
C CYS A 286 -13.48 19.89 23.89
N HIS A 287 -12.74 21.00 23.82
CA HIS A 287 -13.05 22.09 22.89
C HIS A 287 -12.67 21.75 21.45
N ASN A 288 -11.61 20.94 21.29
CA ASN A 288 -11.07 20.57 19.98
C ASN A 288 -11.09 19.05 19.83
N MET A 289 -11.60 18.59 18.69
CA MET A 289 -11.53 17.20 18.25
C MET A 289 -10.97 17.18 16.83
N HIS A 290 -9.84 16.51 16.63
CA HIS A 290 -9.25 16.30 15.31
C HIS A 290 -9.37 14.83 14.92
N SER A 291 -10.11 14.58 13.84
CA SER A 291 -10.36 13.25 13.27
C SER A 291 -9.40 12.95 12.15
N PHE A 292 -8.87 11.73 12.09
CA PHE A 292 -7.98 11.28 11.02
C PHE A 292 -8.13 9.77 10.78
N GLU A 293 -7.98 9.33 9.53
CA GLU A 293 -8.05 7.92 9.16
C GLU A 293 -6.84 7.16 9.74
N SER A 294 -7.06 6.03 10.42
CA SER A 294 -6.00 5.29 11.10
C SER A 294 -6.12 3.78 10.97
N LEU A 295 -5.07 3.15 10.43
CA LEU A 295 -4.93 1.69 10.34
C LEU A 295 -4.75 1.02 11.71
N TYR A 296 -4.31 1.75 12.73
CA TYR A 296 -4.04 1.22 14.06
C TYR A 296 -4.73 2.08 15.12
N THR A 297 -5.00 1.50 16.28
CA THR A 297 -5.51 2.26 17.45
C THR A 297 -4.53 3.36 17.87
N LEU A 298 -4.98 4.42 18.57
CA LEU A 298 -4.12 5.53 19.07
C LEU A 298 -2.81 5.05 19.75
N ASN A 299 -2.90 4.04 20.61
CA ASN A 299 -1.73 3.48 21.30
C ASN A 299 -0.79 2.72 20.34
N GLY A 300 -1.26 2.39 19.14
CA GLY A 300 -0.52 1.72 18.09
C GLY A 300 -0.25 0.25 18.33
N LEU A 301 -0.89 -0.35 19.34
CA LEU A 301 -0.63 -1.73 19.76
C LEU A 301 -1.44 -2.74 18.94
N HIS A 302 -2.58 -2.32 18.38
CA HIS A 302 -3.49 -3.21 17.67
C HIS A 302 -3.96 -2.59 16.35
N PRO A 303 -4.21 -3.42 15.32
CA PRO A 303 -4.96 -3.01 14.14
C PRO A 303 -6.31 -2.40 14.53
N ASN A 304 -6.71 -1.34 13.84
CA ASN A 304 -8.08 -0.85 13.90
C ASN A 304 -8.95 -1.74 12.99
N TYR A 305 -9.43 -2.88 13.50
CA TYR A 305 -10.19 -3.86 12.69
C TYR A 305 -11.51 -3.33 12.10
N SER A 306 -12.00 -2.17 12.57
CA SER A 306 -13.13 -1.50 11.92
C SER A 306 -12.76 -0.81 10.60
N HIS A 307 -11.47 -0.49 10.41
CA HIS A 307 -10.97 0.15 9.19
C HIS A 307 -11.01 -0.84 8.00
N TYR A 308 -11.58 -0.40 6.87
CA TYR A 308 -11.79 -1.21 5.66
C TYR A 308 -10.52 -1.95 5.18
N PHE A 309 -9.34 -1.33 5.29
CA PHE A 309 -8.05 -1.96 5.00
C PHE A 309 -7.89 -3.37 5.62
N TRP A 310 -8.39 -3.60 6.84
CA TRP A 310 -8.31 -4.91 7.51
C TRP A 310 -9.48 -5.83 7.19
N ARG A 311 -10.51 -5.29 6.53
CA ARG A 311 -11.76 -5.99 6.22
C ARG A 311 -11.85 -6.46 4.79
N ILE A 312 -10.99 -6.01 3.88
CA ILE A 312 -10.97 -6.51 2.52
C ILE A 312 -9.54 -6.69 2.03
N LYS A 313 -9.28 -7.82 1.38
CA LYS A 313 -8.01 -8.11 0.72
C LYS A 313 -8.25 -8.81 -0.61
N TRP A 314 -7.47 -8.49 -1.64
CA TRP A 314 -7.59 -9.18 -2.93
C TRP A 314 -6.24 -9.54 -3.54
N PHE A 315 -6.24 -10.64 -4.28
CA PHE A 315 -5.05 -11.33 -4.72
C PHE A 315 -5.18 -11.74 -6.18
N ASN A 316 -4.07 -11.68 -6.91
CA ASN A 316 -3.99 -12.32 -8.21
C ASN A 316 -3.63 -13.80 -8.03
N THR A 317 -4.44 -14.71 -8.59
CA THR A 317 -4.22 -16.16 -8.53
C THR A 317 -4.32 -16.76 -9.94
N PRO A 318 -3.80 -17.98 -10.18
CA PRO A 318 -3.99 -18.66 -11.47
C PRO A 318 -5.47 -18.85 -11.86
N SER A 319 -6.37 -18.96 -10.89
CA SER A 319 -7.81 -19.13 -11.10
C SER A 319 -8.57 -17.81 -11.28
N GLY A 320 -7.87 -16.68 -11.26
CA GLY A 320 -8.43 -15.34 -11.36
C GLY A 320 -8.11 -14.45 -10.15
N VAL A 321 -8.71 -13.28 -10.09
CA VAL A 321 -8.57 -12.37 -8.95
C VAL A 321 -9.54 -12.78 -7.86
N ILE A 322 -9.01 -13.09 -6.69
CA ILE A 322 -9.80 -13.52 -5.52
C ILE A 322 -9.82 -12.39 -4.51
N ALA A 323 -11.02 -11.98 -4.09
CA ALA A 323 -11.24 -11.08 -2.97
C ALA A 323 -11.76 -11.86 -1.76
N ILE A 324 -11.27 -11.47 -0.59
CA ILE A 324 -11.69 -11.96 0.72
C ILE A 324 -12.14 -10.73 1.50
N ALA A 325 -13.38 -10.73 1.97
CA ALA A 325 -13.95 -9.58 2.65
C ALA A 325 -14.68 -10.00 3.94
N GLN A 326 -14.69 -9.09 4.91
CA GLN A 326 -15.46 -9.16 6.13
C GLN A 326 -16.65 -8.21 5.99
N GLU A 327 -17.82 -8.76 5.69
CA GLU A 327 -19.02 -8.02 5.33
C GLU A 327 -20.10 -8.10 6.42
N ASN A 328 -21.22 -7.41 6.21
CA ASN A 328 -22.42 -7.50 7.04
C ASN A 328 -22.10 -7.20 8.52
N GLU A 329 -21.60 -5.99 8.78
CA GLU A 329 -21.20 -5.55 10.13
C GLU A 329 -20.24 -6.53 10.83
N SER A 330 -19.32 -7.14 10.07
CA SER A 330 -18.32 -8.08 10.57
C SER A 330 -18.80 -9.48 10.92
N HIS A 331 -20.04 -9.84 10.56
CA HIS A 331 -20.63 -11.16 10.79
C HIS A 331 -20.24 -12.20 9.74
N ASP A 332 -19.90 -11.78 8.53
CA ASP A 332 -19.62 -12.67 7.41
C ASP A 332 -18.18 -12.53 6.92
N ILE A 333 -17.52 -13.66 6.66
CA ILE A 333 -16.32 -13.73 5.84
C ILE A 333 -16.71 -14.27 4.48
N THR A 334 -16.61 -13.42 3.46
CA THR A 334 -16.99 -13.75 2.09
C THR A 334 -15.77 -13.94 1.21
N LEU A 335 -15.91 -14.83 0.24
CA LEU A 335 -14.90 -15.14 -0.76
C LEU A 335 -15.51 -14.90 -2.13
N ALA A 336 -14.84 -14.10 -2.96
CA ALA A 336 -15.31 -13.76 -4.29
C ALA A 336 -14.23 -13.99 -5.34
N ASN A 337 -14.58 -14.65 -6.44
CA ASN A 337 -13.78 -14.64 -7.66
C ASN A 337 -14.27 -13.49 -8.54
N LEU A 338 -13.46 -12.43 -8.67
CA LEU A 338 -13.82 -11.22 -9.38
C LEU A 338 -13.86 -11.42 -10.90
N ILE A 339 -13.27 -12.49 -11.42
CA ILE A 339 -13.34 -12.79 -12.86
C ILE A 339 -14.66 -13.49 -13.18
N THR A 340 -15.02 -14.52 -12.43
CA THR A 340 -16.27 -15.28 -12.66
C THR A 340 -17.51 -14.60 -12.07
N GLY A 341 -17.34 -13.72 -11.09
CA GLY A 341 -18.43 -13.11 -10.32
C GLY A 341 -19.01 -14.01 -9.23
N GLN A 342 -18.44 -15.20 -9.02
CA GLN A 342 -18.85 -16.10 -7.94
C GLN A 342 -18.53 -15.48 -6.58
N LYS A 343 -19.49 -15.51 -5.64
CA LYS A 343 -19.35 -15.05 -4.26
C LYS A 343 -20.01 -16.04 -3.31
N VAL A 344 -19.29 -16.44 -2.27
CA VAL A 344 -19.77 -17.36 -1.23
C VAL A 344 -19.47 -16.80 0.15
N VAL A 345 -20.33 -17.08 1.13
CA VAL A 345 -20.03 -16.86 2.55
C VAL A 345 -19.30 -18.09 3.05
N ALA A 346 -18.04 -17.93 3.44
CA ALA A 346 -17.22 -19.03 3.95
C ALA A 346 -17.44 -19.27 5.44
N PHE A 347 -17.59 -18.18 6.19
CA PHE A 347 -17.82 -18.23 7.62
C PHE A 347 -18.87 -17.19 8.01
N ASN A 348 -19.75 -17.55 8.94
CA ASN A 348 -20.76 -16.67 9.54
C ASN A 348 -20.66 -16.78 11.06
N SER A 349 -20.74 -15.66 11.77
CA SER A 349 -20.75 -15.62 13.22
C SER A 349 -21.76 -14.61 13.75
N PHE A 350 -22.60 -15.04 14.69
CA PHE A 350 -23.59 -14.18 15.35
C PHE A 350 -22.94 -13.03 16.16
N THR A 351 -21.73 -13.21 16.70
CA THR A 351 -21.05 -12.16 17.48
C THR A 351 -20.01 -11.41 16.67
N GLY A 352 -19.91 -11.70 15.36
CA GLY A 352 -18.89 -11.16 14.47
C GLY A 352 -17.46 -11.68 14.69
N PHE A 353 -16.61 -11.42 13.71
CA PHE A 353 -15.17 -11.74 13.71
C PHE A 353 -14.34 -10.52 14.11
N ASN A 354 -14.32 -10.19 15.40
CA ASN A 354 -13.70 -8.96 15.92
C ASN A 354 -12.17 -8.88 15.79
N ALA A 355 -11.50 -9.97 15.40
CA ALA A 355 -10.07 -10.01 15.12
C ALA A 355 -9.74 -10.03 13.61
N GLY A 356 -10.76 -9.87 12.77
CA GLY A 356 -10.64 -9.96 11.32
C GLY A 356 -10.25 -11.37 10.84
N PHE A 357 -9.54 -11.41 9.72
CA PHE A 357 -9.01 -12.63 9.12
C PHE A 357 -7.54 -12.46 8.75
N ASN A 358 -6.82 -13.58 8.64
CA ASN A 358 -5.44 -13.60 8.15
C ASN A 358 -5.33 -14.44 6.87
N THR A 359 -4.38 -14.08 6.02
CA THR A 359 -4.17 -14.70 4.71
C THR A 359 -2.70 -14.88 4.43
N VAL A 360 -2.34 -16.03 3.89
CA VAL A 360 -1.01 -16.30 3.32
C VAL A 360 -1.22 -16.70 1.88
N GLN A 361 -0.55 -16.02 0.97
CA GLN A 361 -0.48 -16.40 -0.43
C GLN A 361 0.91 -16.97 -0.70
N ASP A 362 0.97 -18.19 -1.21
CA ASP A 362 2.25 -18.80 -1.61
C ASP A 362 2.68 -18.37 -3.03
N THR A 363 3.86 -18.84 -3.44
CA THR A 363 4.45 -18.53 -4.76
C THR A 363 3.65 -19.14 -5.93
N SER A 364 2.84 -20.17 -5.68
CA SER A 364 1.91 -20.73 -6.68
C SER A 364 0.65 -19.86 -6.85
N GLY A 365 0.44 -18.90 -5.94
CA GLY A 365 -0.73 -18.05 -5.90
C GLY A 365 -1.90 -18.65 -5.12
N LYS A 366 -1.73 -19.83 -4.51
CA LYS A 366 -2.69 -20.44 -3.60
C LYS A 366 -2.80 -19.60 -2.33
N ILE A 367 -4.04 -19.42 -1.86
CA ILE A 367 -4.34 -18.59 -0.69
C ILE A 367 -4.87 -19.48 0.41
N THR A 368 -4.17 -19.46 1.54
CA THR A 368 -4.67 -19.99 2.81
C THR A 368 -5.32 -18.87 3.61
N LEU A 369 -6.57 -19.08 4.00
CA LEU A 369 -7.34 -18.19 4.85
C LEU A 369 -7.44 -18.78 6.25
N THR A 370 -7.24 -17.95 7.27
CA THR A 370 -7.48 -18.30 8.67
C THR A 370 -8.34 -17.23 9.31
N VAL A 371 -9.38 -17.65 10.02
CA VAL A 371 -10.27 -16.74 10.74
C VAL A 371 -10.20 -17.09 12.22
N ALA A 372 -10.13 -16.06 13.07
CA ALA A 372 -10.09 -16.22 14.52
C ALA A 372 -11.21 -15.40 15.16
N GLN A 373 -11.98 -16.05 16.03
CA GLN A 373 -12.93 -15.36 16.89
C GLN A 373 -12.30 -15.14 18.26
N LYS A 374 -12.25 -13.90 18.72
CA LYS A 374 -11.80 -13.54 20.07
C LYS A 374 -13.01 -13.27 20.96
N ALA A 375 -13.06 -13.93 22.12
CA ALA A 375 -14.04 -13.60 23.14
C ALA A 375 -13.59 -12.35 23.89
N TYR A 376 -14.50 -11.39 24.02
CA TYR A 376 -14.35 -10.31 24.98
C TYR A 376 -14.89 -10.79 26.32
N LEU A 377 -14.00 -11.23 27.22
CA LEU A 377 -14.37 -11.42 28.62
C LEU A 377 -14.24 -10.07 29.33
N PRO A 378 -15.32 -9.49 29.89
CA PRO A 378 -15.19 -8.33 30.76
C PRO A 378 -14.39 -8.75 31.99
N ALA A 379 -13.19 -8.21 32.15
CA ALA A 379 -12.42 -8.40 33.38
C ALA A 379 -13.13 -7.66 34.52
N SER A 380 -13.92 -8.38 35.31
CA SER A 380 -14.48 -7.88 36.57
C SER A 380 -13.42 -7.88 37.67
N ILE A 381 -12.37 -7.06 37.53
CA ILE A 381 -11.39 -6.81 38.61
C ILE A 381 -11.14 -5.29 38.71
N PRO A 382 -11.66 -4.60 39.75
CA PRO A 382 -11.63 -3.13 39.85
C PRO A 382 -10.26 -2.46 40.01
N PHE A 383 -9.16 -3.21 40.13
CA PHE A 383 -7.86 -2.66 40.57
C PHE A 383 -6.70 -2.86 39.60
N LEU A 384 -6.93 -3.58 38.49
CA LEU A 384 -6.00 -3.68 37.38
C LEU A 384 -6.76 -3.13 36.17
N GLY A 385 -6.30 -2.04 35.56
CA GLY A 385 -6.90 -1.52 34.32
C GLY A 385 -7.12 -2.66 33.31
N PRO A 386 -8.10 -2.54 32.39
CA PRO A 386 -8.62 -3.67 31.63
C PRO A 386 -7.48 -4.46 30.97
N GLN A 387 -7.10 -5.57 31.60
CA GLN A 387 -6.19 -6.53 30.99
C GLN A 387 -7.05 -7.37 30.06
N MET A 388 -6.94 -7.09 28.77
CA MET A 388 -7.62 -7.83 27.73
C MET A 388 -7.06 -9.25 27.69
N LEU A 389 -7.80 -10.19 28.26
CA LEU A 389 -7.54 -11.62 28.03
C LEU A 389 -8.01 -11.94 26.61
N ASN A 390 -7.06 -11.96 25.67
CA ASN A 390 -7.26 -12.44 24.31
C ASN A 390 -7.39 -13.98 24.33
N ALA A 391 -8.55 -14.50 24.73
CA ALA A 391 -8.86 -15.91 24.56
C ALA A 391 -9.38 -16.13 23.13
N GLU A 392 -8.61 -16.85 22.31
CA GLU A 392 -9.04 -17.35 21.01
C GLU A 392 -10.10 -18.44 21.25
N VAL A 393 -11.32 -18.23 20.75
CA VAL A 393 -12.48 -19.11 20.98
C VAL A 393 -12.55 -20.19 19.92
N SER A 394 -12.21 -19.84 18.69
CA SER A 394 -12.18 -20.74 17.55
C SER A 394 -11.19 -20.23 16.51
N LYS A 395 -10.57 -21.17 15.81
CA LYS A 395 -9.68 -20.93 14.67
C LYS A 395 -10.11 -21.84 13.53
N GLU A 396 -10.60 -21.22 12.47
CA GLU A 396 -11.04 -21.93 11.26
C GLU A 396 -10.09 -21.63 10.10
N LYS A 397 -9.93 -22.60 9.19
CA LYS A 397 -8.93 -22.53 8.12
C LYS A 397 -9.48 -23.07 6.81
N ILE A 398 -9.20 -22.37 5.72
CA ILE A 398 -9.35 -22.84 4.35
C ILE A 398 -7.96 -22.87 3.72
N ASP A 399 -7.50 -24.03 3.29
CA ASP A 399 -6.16 -24.20 2.72
C ASP A 399 -6.04 -23.62 1.32
N ASP A 400 -7.09 -23.73 0.50
CA ASP A 400 -7.18 -23.17 -0.85
C ASP A 400 -8.53 -22.47 -1.06
N VAL A 401 -8.49 -21.13 -1.03
CA VAL A 401 -9.69 -20.29 -1.21
C VAL A 401 -10.31 -20.44 -2.60
N ALA A 402 -9.50 -20.60 -3.66
CA ALA A 402 -10.01 -20.70 -5.02
C ALA A 402 -10.76 -22.02 -5.23
N GLU A 403 -10.20 -23.12 -4.74
CA GLU A 403 -10.85 -24.43 -4.74
C GLU A 403 -12.15 -24.40 -3.94
N TYR A 404 -12.13 -23.78 -2.75
CA TYR A 404 -13.31 -23.65 -1.89
C TYR A 404 -14.46 -22.93 -2.63
N ILE A 405 -14.18 -21.78 -3.27
CA ILE A 405 -15.19 -21.04 -4.05
C ILE A 405 -15.77 -21.93 -5.16
N ALA A 406 -14.90 -22.64 -5.89
CA ALA A 406 -15.33 -23.48 -7.01
C ALA A 406 -16.23 -24.64 -6.57
N LEU A 407 -15.96 -25.27 -5.43
CA LEU A 407 -16.78 -26.34 -4.87
C LEU A 407 -18.14 -25.83 -4.39
N HIS A 408 -18.15 -24.75 -3.62
CA HIS A 408 -19.37 -24.24 -2.98
C HIS A 408 -20.29 -23.49 -3.95
N SER A 409 -19.73 -22.88 -5.00
CA SER A 409 -20.55 -22.26 -6.05
C SER A 409 -21.30 -23.30 -6.90
N LYS A 410 -20.77 -24.52 -7.03
CA LYS A 410 -21.45 -25.61 -7.76
C LYS A 410 -22.63 -26.17 -6.98
N MET A 411 -22.49 -26.35 -5.66
CA MET A 411 -23.56 -26.87 -4.81
C MET A 411 -24.79 -25.95 -4.82
N LYS A 412 -24.59 -24.63 -4.80
CA LYS A 412 -25.68 -23.64 -4.87
C LYS A 412 -26.49 -23.68 -6.18
N ASN A 413 -25.92 -24.25 -7.26
CA ASN A 413 -26.61 -24.41 -8.54
C ASN A 413 -27.32 -25.77 -8.67
N MET A 414 -27.21 -26.64 -7.66
CA MET A 414 -27.86 -27.96 -7.62
C MET A 414 -29.09 -27.99 -6.69
N GLU A 415 -29.28 -26.97 -5.86
CA GLU A 415 -30.50 -26.68 -5.09
C GLU A 415 -31.44 -25.79 -5.91
#